data_AF-A0A948YDB5-F1
#
_entry.id   AF-A0A948YDB5-F1
#
_cell.length_a   1.000
_cell.length_b   1.000
_cell.length_c   1.000
_cell.angle_alpha   90.00
_cell.angle_beta   90.00
_cell.angle_gamma   90.00
#
_symmetry.space_group_name_H-M   'P 1'
#
loop_
_entity.id
_entity.type
_entity.pdbx_description
1 polymer ?
#
loop_
_entity_poly.entity_id
_entity_poly.type
_entity_poly.pdbx_seq_one_letter_code
_entity_poly.pdbx_strand_id
1 'polypeptide(L)'
;QQLNQYGIERLIHEIKVTFSIIESVFEDENTTIKNIVNPKSRNPVKESFYSIFMAFFNLIVKEEKSPADAFNIIESVKKLQSKMTSTANYSVSSDREKNINITTGLIQKYFVKKDPPVLKHGAGLALDFENSIRRAKIESNRYECKQGFFNLSDQREFNNQLYIDIINTMCGISNIGPEADGYLFIGVADEKKDADRILKLDSIEYKSINNRYIVGIDRELPLLKGSLDDYINKIMSEIEKSQLSEPLKSQILSQLDVIDYKGLTVIRIRIPKQTELSFVGSECFIRENSKTIKLEGPKLIAISKLFS
;
A
#
# COMPACT_ATOMS: atom_id res chain seq x y z
N GLN A 1 2.00 22.23 21.70
CA GLN A 1 3.19 22.57 20.89
C GLN A 1 3.85 21.34 20.22
N GLN A 2 3.89 20.15 20.84
CA GLN A 2 4.52 18.95 20.23
C GLN A 2 3.76 18.33 19.02
N LEU A 3 2.42 18.39 18.97
CA LEU A 3 1.65 17.78 17.86
C LEU A 3 1.90 18.45 16.49
N ASN A 4 2.08 19.78 16.46
CA ASN A 4 2.37 20.51 15.22
C ASN A 4 3.77 20.18 14.67
N GLN A 5 4.71 19.79 15.54
CA GLN A 5 6.06 19.42 15.15
C GLN A 5 6.16 17.94 14.72
N TYR A 6 5.27 17.08 15.24
CA TYR A 6 5.18 15.67 14.87
C TYR A 6 4.51 15.46 13.50
N GLY A 7 3.57 16.35 13.13
CA GLY A 7 2.83 16.30 11.87
C GLY A 7 1.60 15.39 11.94
N ILE A 8 0.43 15.94 11.57
CA ILE A 8 -0.85 15.21 11.58
C ILE A 8 -0.80 14.01 10.63
N GLU A 9 -0.23 14.19 9.43
CA GLU A 9 -0.11 13.12 8.43
C GLU A 9 0.72 11.95 8.93
N ARG A 10 1.84 12.24 9.60
CA ARG A 10 2.71 11.23 10.20
C ARG A 10 1.97 10.43 11.27
N LEU A 11 1.26 11.10 12.17
CA LEU A 11 0.49 10.42 13.21
C LEU A 11 -0.61 9.53 12.61
N ILE A 12 -1.32 10.03 11.59
CA ILE A 12 -2.33 9.24 10.87
C ILE A 12 -1.69 7.99 10.25
N HIS A 13 -0.52 8.15 9.62
CA HIS A 13 0.21 7.04 9.03
C HIS A 13 0.62 6.00 10.07
N GLU A 14 1.24 6.40 11.19
CA GLU A 14 1.68 5.48 12.25
C GLU A 14 0.51 4.73 12.90
N ILE A 15 -0.64 5.40 13.08
CA ILE A 15 -1.87 4.76 13.56
C ILE A 15 -2.35 3.69 12.57
N LYS A 16 -2.42 4.02 11.28
CA LYS A 16 -2.83 3.07 10.23
C LYS A 16 -1.90 1.86 10.14
N VAL A 17 -0.59 2.09 10.17
CA VAL A 17 0.41 1.02 10.13
C VAL A 17 0.27 0.11 11.35
N THR A 18 0.10 0.69 12.55
CA THR A 18 -0.13 -0.08 13.78
C THR A 18 -1.37 -0.96 13.66
N PHE A 19 -2.49 -0.45 13.13
CA PHE A 19 -3.69 -1.26 12.87
C PHE A 19 -3.42 -2.39 11.88
N SER A 20 -2.75 -2.10 10.78
CA SER A 20 -2.42 -3.10 9.74
C SER A 20 -1.65 -4.28 10.31
N ILE A 21 -0.66 -4.00 11.15
CA ILE A 21 0.22 -5.03 11.73
C ILE A 21 -0.55 -5.86 12.75
N ILE A 22 -1.43 -5.23 13.53
CA ILE A 22 -2.32 -5.96 14.43
C ILE A 22 -3.25 -6.87 13.62
N GLU A 23 -3.87 -6.37 12.55
CA GLU A 23 -4.73 -7.20 11.69
C GLU A 23 -3.97 -8.40 11.11
N SER A 24 -2.79 -8.17 10.52
CA SER A 24 -1.93 -9.23 9.97
C SER A 24 -1.58 -10.30 11.00
N VAL A 25 -1.14 -9.92 12.20
CA VAL A 25 -0.78 -10.89 13.25
C VAL A 25 -1.97 -11.77 13.63
N PHE A 26 -3.19 -11.21 13.70
CA PHE A 26 -4.40 -11.97 14.06
C PHE A 26 -4.99 -12.77 12.89
N GLU A 27 -4.83 -12.30 11.65
CA GLU A 27 -5.19 -13.04 10.44
C GLU A 27 -4.32 -14.28 10.24
N ASP A 28 -3.01 -14.20 10.49
CA ASP A 28 -2.06 -15.32 10.35
C ASP A 28 -2.50 -16.53 11.21
N GLU A 29 -3.10 -16.28 12.37
CA GLU A 29 -3.62 -17.31 13.28
C GLU A 29 -5.14 -17.56 13.14
N ASN A 30 -5.76 -17.07 12.06
CA ASN A 30 -7.19 -17.22 11.74
C ASN A 30 -8.11 -16.87 12.93
N THR A 31 -7.83 -15.77 13.64
CA THR A 31 -8.54 -15.41 14.87
C THR A 31 -8.85 -13.91 14.95
N THR A 32 -9.52 -13.50 16.02
CA THR A 32 -9.82 -12.08 16.28
C THR A 32 -9.43 -11.70 17.69
N ILE A 33 -9.13 -10.42 17.91
CA ILE A 33 -8.81 -9.87 19.23
C ILE A 33 -9.87 -10.27 20.25
N LYS A 34 -11.17 -10.11 19.91
CA LYS A 34 -12.28 -10.46 20.79
C LYS A 34 -12.24 -11.93 21.24
N ASN A 35 -12.03 -12.85 20.30
CA ASN A 35 -12.04 -14.29 20.57
C ASN A 35 -10.87 -14.72 21.46
N ILE A 36 -9.72 -14.05 21.33
CA ILE A 36 -8.51 -14.36 22.11
C ILE A 36 -8.54 -13.73 23.50
N VAL A 37 -8.87 -12.45 23.61
CA VAL A 37 -8.71 -11.70 24.87
C VAL A 37 -9.86 -11.94 25.85
N ASN A 38 -11.05 -12.29 25.36
CA ASN A 38 -12.22 -12.59 26.20
C ASN A 38 -13.12 -13.68 25.57
N PRO A 39 -12.65 -14.94 25.52
CA PRO A 39 -13.37 -16.02 24.85
C PRO A 39 -14.78 -16.20 25.43
N LYS A 40 -15.78 -16.44 24.57
CA LYS A 40 -17.19 -16.70 24.93
C LYS A 40 -17.96 -15.53 25.54
N SER A 41 -17.32 -14.37 25.74
CA SER A 41 -17.98 -13.18 26.26
C SER A 41 -18.69 -12.38 25.16
N ARG A 42 -19.89 -11.89 25.46
CA ARG A 42 -20.61 -10.94 24.59
C ARG A 42 -20.15 -9.49 24.81
N ASN A 43 -19.41 -9.23 25.89
CA ASN A 43 -19.01 -7.88 26.27
C ASN A 43 -17.97 -7.30 25.30
N PRO A 44 -18.02 -5.98 25.01
CA PRO A 44 -16.96 -5.29 24.29
C PRO A 44 -15.61 -5.43 25.00
N VAL A 45 -14.53 -5.58 24.24
CA VAL A 45 -13.16 -5.73 24.75
C VAL A 45 -12.35 -4.44 24.62
N LYS A 46 -12.99 -3.28 24.88
CA LYS A 46 -12.42 -1.95 24.62
C LYS A 46 -11.06 -1.74 25.31
N GLU A 47 -10.95 -2.19 26.56
CA GLU A 47 -9.72 -2.03 27.34
C GLU A 47 -8.60 -2.92 26.80
N SER A 48 -8.86 -4.21 26.59
CA SER A 48 -7.88 -5.13 25.99
C SER A 48 -7.40 -4.62 24.63
N PHE A 49 -8.33 -4.16 23.78
CA PHE A 49 -7.99 -3.60 22.48
C PHE A 49 -7.10 -2.36 22.60
N TYR A 50 -7.46 -1.42 23.47
CA TYR A 50 -6.66 -0.22 23.70
C TYR A 50 -5.24 -0.56 24.19
N SER A 51 -5.11 -1.48 25.14
CA SER A 51 -3.80 -1.90 25.65
C SER A 51 -2.96 -2.64 24.61
N ILE A 52 -3.57 -3.50 23.77
CA ILE A 52 -2.88 -4.15 22.64
C ILE A 52 -2.41 -3.09 21.64
N PHE A 53 -3.30 -2.17 21.24
CA PHE A 53 -2.96 -1.12 20.29
C PHE A 53 -1.80 -0.26 20.78
N MET A 54 -1.84 0.19 22.03
CA MET A 54 -0.80 1.04 22.60
C MET A 54 0.52 0.29 22.80
N ALA A 55 0.49 -1.00 23.16
CA ALA A 55 1.69 -1.82 23.26
C ALA A 55 2.36 -2.02 21.89
N PHE A 56 1.56 -2.34 20.86
CA PHE A 56 2.03 -2.42 19.47
C PHE A 56 2.58 -1.07 18.99
N PHE A 57 1.83 0.01 19.18
CA PHE A 57 2.26 1.36 18.80
C PHE A 57 3.60 1.72 19.45
N ASN A 58 3.78 1.44 20.74
CA ASN A 58 5.06 1.69 21.42
C ASN A 58 6.20 0.86 20.81
N LEU A 59 6.02 -0.44 20.64
CA LEU A 59 7.05 -1.33 20.10
C LEU A 59 7.41 -1.01 18.65
N ILE A 60 6.42 -0.67 17.83
CA ILE A 60 6.58 -0.40 16.39
C ILE A 60 7.10 1.01 16.14
N VAL A 61 6.50 2.01 16.79
CA VAL A 61 6.76 3.42 16.50
C VAL A 61 7.90 3.99 17.30
N LYS A 62 7.93 3.70 18.60
CA LYS A 62 8.92 4.30 19.50
C LYS A 62 10.18 3.46 19.60
N GLU A 63 10.05 2.14 19.54
CA GLU A 63 11.19 1.21 19.66
C GLU A 63 11.66 0.63 18.31
N GLU A 64 10.96 0.95 17.21
CA GLU A 64 11.28 0.51 15.85
C GLU A 64 11.41 -1.03 15.71
N LYS A 65 10.63 -1.77 16.51
CA LYS A 65 10.60 -3.24 16.47
C LYS A 65 9.45 -3.76 15.62
N SER A 66 9.61 -4.98 15.14
CA SER A 66 8.65 -5.68 14.29
C SER A 66 8.24 -7.00 14.95
N PRO A 67 6.96 -7.41 14.84
CA PRO A 67 6.57 -8.74 15.29
C PRO A 67 7.30 -9.81 14.48
N ALA A 68 7.84 -10.81 15.17
CA ALA A 68 8.60 -11.91 14.58
C ALA A 68 7.92 -13.27 14.77
N ASP A 69 6.94 -13.36 15.67
CA ASP A 69 6.30 -14.62 16.05
C ASP A 69 4.82 -14.37 16.39
N ALA A 70 3.96 -14.44 15.36
CA ALA A 70 2.54 -14.15 15.47
C ALA A 70 1.82 -15.10 16.45
N PHE A 71 2.11 -16.39 16.35
CA PHE A 71 1.58 -17.43 17.23
C PHE A 71 1.82 -17.11 18.71
N ASN A 72 3.08 -16.86 19.09
CA ASN A 72 3.41 -16.63 20.49
C ASN A 72 2.94 -15.25 20.99
N ILE A 73 2.83 -14.24 20.12
CA ILE A 73 2.17 -12.97 20.46
C ILE A 73 0.72 -13.23 20.85
N ILE A 74 -0.01 -14.01 20.05
CA ILE A 74 -1.43 -14.29 20.25
C ILE A 74 -1.68 -15.14 21.49
N GLU A 75 -0.89 -16.19 21.71
CA GLU A 75 -0.99 -16.98 22.93
C GLU A 75 -0.68 -16.15 24.18
N SER A 76 0.22 -15.16 24.09
CA SER A 76 0.58 -14.31 25.23
C SER A 76 -0.54 -13.35 25.65
N VAL A 77 -1.35 -12.88 24.70
CA VAL A 77 -2.53 -12.03 24.96
C VAL A 77 -3.84 -12.82 25.14
N LYS A 78 -3.76 -14.15 25.15
CA LYS A 78 -4.90 -15.02 25.44
C LYS A 78 -5.45 -14.74 26.84
N LYS A 79 -6.77 -14.54 26.90
CA LYS A 79 -7.52 -14.14 28.09
C LYS A 79 -6.97 -12.86 28.75
N LEU A 80 -6.35 -11.95 27.98
CA LEU A 80 -5.76 -10.71 28.49
C LEU A 80 -6.73 -9.95 29.40
N GLN A 81 -8.02 -9.88 29.06
CA GLN A 81 -9.04 -9.17 29.85
C GLN A 81 -9.08 -9.62 31.32
N SER A 82 -8.82 -10.92 31.60
CA SER A 82 -8.79 -11.46 32.97
C SER A 82 -7.55 -11.06 33.78
N LYS A 83 -6.51 -10.58 33.10
CA LYS A 83 -5.22 -10.16 33.69
C LYS A 83 -5.14 -8.64 33.88
N MET A 84 -6.14 -7.89 33.42
CA MET A 84 -6.15 -6.43 33.46
C MET A 84 -6.52 -5.91 34.86
N THR A 85 -5.91 -4.80 35.24
CA THR A 85 -6.23 -4.05 36.45
C THR A 85 -7.45 -3.17 36.21
N SER A 86 -8.44 -3.23 37.11
CA SER A 86 -9.59 -2.32 37.17
C SER A 86 -9.84 -1.94 38.62
N THR A 87 -9.39 -0.75 39.02
CA THR A 87 -9.52 -0.24 40.40
C THR A 87 -10.82 0.52 40.64
N ALA A 88 -11.53 0.91 39.57
CA ALA A 88 -12.83 1.56 39.62
C ALA A 88 -13.78 0.98 38.56
N ASN A 89 -15.07 1.32 38.65
CA ASN A 89 -16.09 0.98 37.63
C ASN A 89 -15.90 1.75 36.31
N TYR A 90 -14.95 2.69 36.25
CA TYR A 90 -14.59 3.49 35.09
C TYR A 90 -13.08 3.46 34.88
N SER A 91 -12.64 3.57 33.62
CA SER A 91 -11.22 3.48 33.28
C SER A 91 -10.43 4.70 33.78
N VAL A 92 -9.53 4.51 34.74
CA VAL A 92 -8.64 5.55 35.27
C VAL A 92 -7.30 5.55 34.51
N SER A 93 -6.65 6.71 34.36
CA SER A 93 -5.39 6.83 33.61
C SER A 93 -4.28 5.90 34.13
N SER A 94 -4.16 5.74 35.44
CA SER A 94 -3.19 4.84 36.08
C SER A 94 -3.42 3.37 35.73
N ASP A 95 -4.69 2.93 35.67
CA ASP A 95 -5.03 1.56 35.28
C ASP A 95 -4.76 1.31 33.80
N ARG A 96 -5.02 2.31 32.93
CA ARG A 96 -4.67 2.24 31.51
C ARG A 96 -3.17 2.04 31.32
N GLU A 97 -2.35 2.81 32.01
CA GLU A 97 -0.90 2.71 31.93
C GLU A 97 -0.38 1.35 32.43
N LYS A 98 -0.88 0.87 33.58
CA LYS A 98 -0.55 -0.48 34.08
C LYS A 98 -0.92 -1.56 33.06
N ASN A 99 -2.09 -1.47 32.47
CA ASN A 99 -2.57 -2.45 31.50
C ASN A 99 -1.77 -2.42 30.19
N ILE A 100 -1.34 -1.24 29.73
CA ILE A 100 -0.39 -1.12 28.61
C ILE A 100 0.93 -1.81 28.98
N ASN A 101 1.50 -1.52 30.15
CA ASN A 101 2.77 -2.11 30.59
C ASN A 101 2.71 -3.64 30.74
N ILE A 102 1.61 -4.18 31.29
CA ILE A 102 1.35 -5.62 31.33
C ILE A 102 1.35 -6.20 29.91
N THR A 103 0.62 -5.56 29.00
CA THR A 103 0.48 -6.04 27.61
C THR A 103 1.82 -5.99 26.88
N THR A 104 2.56 -4.88 26.97
CA THR A 104 3.92 -4.74 26.41
C THR A 104 4.85 -5.81 26.98
N GLY A 105 4.85 -6.02 28.30
CA GLY A 105 5.69 -7.02 28.96
C GLY A 105 5.43 -8.45 28.48
N LEU A 106 4.17 -8.78 28.16
CA LEU A 106 3.79 -10.09 27.64
C LEU A 106 4.30 -10.34 26.21
N ILE A 107 4.30 -9.32 25.36
CA ILE A 107 4.54 -9.49 23.92
C ILE A 107 5.94 -9.08 23.46
N GLN A 108 6.63 -8.20 24.17
CA GLN A 108 7.86 -7.52 23.67
C GLN A 108 8.99 -8.47 23.27
N LYS A 109 9.08 -9.67 23.87
CA LYS A 109 10.14 -10.65 23.55
C LYS A 109 9.95 -11.32 22.18
N TYR A 110 8.76 -11.20 21.60
CA TYR A 110 8.43 -11.70 20.26
C TYR A 110 8.53 -10.60 19.19
N PHE A 111 9.07 -9.44 19.57
CA PHE A 111 9.37 -8.34 18.68
C PHE A 111 10.89 -8.23 18.53
N VAL A 112 11.34 -8.08 17.29
CA VAL A 112 12.77 -7.95 16.95
C VAL A 112 13.03 -6.62 16.26
N LYS A 113 14.24 -6.07 16.42
CA LYS A 113 14.68 -4.96 15.55
C LYS A 113 14.90 -5.54 14.15
N LYS A 114 14.12 -5.09 13.17
CA LYS A 114 14.31 -5.41 11.75
C LYS A 114 14.83 -4.17 11.05
N ASP A 115 15.80 -4.35 10.16
CA ASP A 115 16.26 -3.31 9.25
C ASP A 115 15.79 -3.64 7.82
N PRO A 116 15.00 -2.74 7.17
CA PRO A 116 14.43 -1.51 7.73
C PRO A 116 13.23 -1.78 8.68
N PRO A 117 12.87 -0.83 9.56
CA PRO A 117 11.74 -0.95 10.49
C PRO A 117 10.41 -1.19 9.77
N VAL A 118 9.48 -1.95 10.38
CA VAL A 118 8.14 -2.23 9.81
C VAL A 118 7.29 -0.97 9.57
N LEU A 119 7.53 0.13 10.28
CA LEU A 119 6.94 1.44 9.93
C LEU A 119 7.29 1.92 8.52
N LYS A 120 8.42 1.45 7.99
CA LYS A 120 8.95 1.80 6.68
C LYS A 120 8.83 0.64 5.67
N HIS A 121 8.21 -0.49 6.03
CA HIS A 121 8.15 -1.67 5.14
C HIS A 121 6.91 -2.58 5.31
N GLY A 122 6.57 -3.25 4.20
CA GLY A 122 5.68 -4.42 4.11
C GLY A 122 4.21 -4.15 4.42
N ALA A 123 3.82 -4.33 5.69
CA ALA A 123 2.41 -4.36 6.10
C ALA A 123 1.69 -3.02 5.88
N GLY A 124 2.36 -1.90 6.16
CA GLY A 124 1.79 -0.57 5.89
C GLY A 124 1.58 -0.30 4.39
N LEU A 125 2.56 -0.70 3.57
CA LEU A 125 2.49 -0.58 2.12
C LEU A 125 1.40 -1.48 1.53
N ALA A 126 1.26 -2.71 2.04
CA ALA A 126 0.22 -3.65 1.63
C ALA A 126 -1.19 -3.15 1.97
N LEU A 127 -1.41 -2.56 3.16
CA LEU A 127 -2.69 -1.93 3.50
C LEU A 127 -2.97 -0.69 2.64
N ASP A 128 -1.97 0.18 2.46
CA ASP A 128 -2.12 1.38 1.62
C ASP A 128 -2.42 1.01 0.16
N PHE A 129 -1.78 -0.04 -0.34
CA PHE A 129 -2.07 -0.65 -1.63
C PHE A 129 -3.51 -1.17 -1.71
N GLU A 130 -3.95 -1.99 -0.75
CA GLU A 130 -5.31 -2.53 -0.75
C GLU A 130 -6.36 -1.41 -0.72
N ASN A 131 -6.14 -0.36 0.09
CA ASN A 131 -7.00 0.81 0.13
C ASN A 131 -7.00 1.58 -1.21
N SER A 132 -5.85 1.71 -1.87
CA SER A 132 -5.75 2.33 -3.19
C SER A 132 -6.49 1.53 -4.27
N ILE A 133 -6.35 0.20 -4.26
CA ILE A 133 -7.08 -0.68 -5.18
C ILE A 133 -8.60 -0.60 -4.96
N ARG A 134 -9.06 -0.50 -3.70
CA ARG A 134 -10.49 -0.26 -3.40
C ARG A 134 -10.98 1.08 -3.96
N ARG A 135 -10.20 2.16 -3.83
CA ARG A 135 -10.52 3.50 -4.39
C ARG A 135 -10.50 3.52 -5.92
N ALA A 136 -9.61 2.77 -6.55
CA ALA A 136 -9.48 2.70 -8.01
C ALA A 136 -10.77 2.30 -8.74
N LYS A 137 -11.73 1.67 -8.05
CA LYS A 137 -13.07 1.37 -8.58
C LYS A 137 -13.93 2.63 -8.77
N ILE A 138 -13.79 3.60 -7.86
CA ILE A 138 -14.60 4.82 -7.81
C ILE A 138 -13.87 5.97 -8.54
N GLU A 139 -12.56 6.08 -8.32
CA GLU A 139 -11.70 7.17 -8.82
C GLU A 139 -10.89 6.73 -10.04
N SER A 140 -11.52 6.11 -11.03
CA SER A 140 -10.80 5.45 -12.15
C SER A 140 -9.78 6.32 -12.89
N ASN A 141 -9.96 7.65 -12.91
CA ASN A 141 -9.03 8.56 -13.54
C ASN A 141 -7.68 8.65 -12.79
N ARG A 142 -7.65 8.53 -11.46
CA ARG A 142 -6.42 8.67 -10.65
C ARG A 142 -5.61 7.39 -10.48
N TYR A 143 -6.17 6.26 -10.87
CA TYR A 143 -5.53 4.95 -10.67
C TYR A 143 -5.40 4.20 -11.99
N GLU A 144 -4.22 3.66 -12.23
CA GLU A 144 -3.94 2.75 -13.34
C GLU A 144 -3.42 1.41 -12.82
N CYS A 145 -3.82 0.32 -13.45
CA CYS A 145 -3.37 -1.02 -13.12
C CYS A 145 -2.91 -1.72 -14.40
N LYS A 146 -1.75 -2.36 -14.34
CA LYS A 146 -1.19 -3.16 -15.42
C LYS A 146 -0.81 -4.53 -14.85
N GLN A 147 -1.16 -5.58 -15.58
CA GLN A 147 -0.81 -6.95 -15.18
C GLN A 147 0.72 -7.17 -15.17
N GLY A 148 1.44 -6.51 -16.07
CA GLY A 148 2.87 -6.71 -16.33
C GLY A 148 3.22 -6.29 -17.76
N PHE A 149 4.46 -6.49 -18.18
CA PHE A 149 4.97 -6.10 -19.50
C PHE A 149 4.94 -7.21 -20.56
N PHE A 150 4.71 -8.47 -20.18
CA PHE A 150 4.61 -9.56 -21.14
C PHE A 150 3.16 -9.78 -21.54
N ASN A 151 2.91 -9.95 -22.83
CA ASN A 151 1.57 -10.25 -23.31
C ASN A 151 1.10 -11.64 -22.83
N LEU A 152 -0.21 -11.86 -22.87
CA LEU A 152 -0.84 -13.11 -22.41
C LEU A 152 -1.07 -14.12 -23.56
N SER A 153 -0.33 -13.98 -24.65
CA SER A 153 -0.24 -14.99 -25.71
C SER A 153 0.62 -16.17 -25.23
N ASP A 154 0.59 -17.31 -25.92
CA ASP A 154 1.49 -18.43 -25.57
C ASP A 154 2.96 -18.11 -25.86
N GLN A 155 3.24 -17.14 -26.73
CA GLN A 155 4.61 -16.71 -27.08
C GLN A 155 5.22 -15.78 -26.04
N ARG A 156 4.41 -15.17 -25.16
CA ARG A 156 4.86 -14.29 -24.07
C ARG A 156 5.84 -13.23 -24.56
N GLU A 157 5.42 -12.44 -25.54
CA GLU A 157 6.27 -11.39 -26.08
C GLU A 157 6.25 -10.16 -25.17
N PHE A 158 7.41 -9.50 -25.08
CA PHE A 158 7.58 -8.29 -24.29
C PHE A 158 6.94 -7.08 -25.00
N ASN A 159 6.02 -6.40 -24.32
CA ASN A 159 5.32 -5.24 -24.84
C ASN A 159 6.08 -3.93 -24.55
N ASN A 160 7.02 -3.57 -25.42
CA ASN A 160 7.77 -2.31 -25.31
C ASN A 160 6.87 -1.06 -25.37
N GLN A 161 5.77 -1.11 -26.12
CA GLN A 161 4.84 0.02 -26.26
C GLN A 161 4.20 0.41 -24.93
N LEU A 162 4.07 -0.56 -24.00
CA LEU A 162 3.49 -0.32 -22.69
C LEU A 162 4.27 0.74 -21.88
N TYR A 163 5.59 0.88 -22.08
CA TYR A 163 6.35 1.94 -21.41
C TYR A 163 5.88 3.33 -21.81
N ILE A 164 5.69 3.55 -23.11
CA ILE A 164 5.19 4.81 -23.66
C ILE A 164 3.79 5.09 -23.13
N ASP A 165 2.92 4.08 -23.15
CA ASP A 165 1.55 4.21 -22.65
C ASP A 165 1.52 4.56 -21.16
N ILE A 166 2.36 3.91 -20.34
CA ILE A 166 2.50 4.18 -18.91
C ILE A 166 2.99 5.61 -18.66
N ILE A 167 3.99 6.10 -19.40
CA ILE A 167 4.51 7.48 -19.28
C ILE A 167 3.42 8.50 -19.63
N ASN A 168 2.69 8.27 -20.72
CA ASN A 168 1.55 9.12 -21.10
C ASN A 168 0.45 9.08 -20.03
N THR A 169 0.20 7.92 -19.42
CA THR A 169 -0.74 7.79 -18.31
C THR A 169 -0.27 8.54 -17.06
N MET A 170 1.02 8.52 -16.71
CA MET A 170 1.57 9.31 -15.61
C MET A 170 1.32 10.81 -15.82
N CYS A 171 1.60 11.33 -17.01
CA CYS A 171 1.26 12.71 -17.40
C CYS A 171 -0.25 12.96 -17.33
N GLY A 172 -1.07 12.01 -17.81
CA GLY A 172 -2.51 12.14 -17.79
C GLY A 172 -3.11 12.20 -16.38
N ILE A 173 -2.52 11.46 -15.44
CA ILE A 173 -2.95 11.42 -14.03
C ILE A 173 -2.59 12.74 -13.33
N SER A 174 -1.37 13.25 -13.53
CA SER A 174 -0.95 14.51 -12.90
C SER A 174 -1.79 15.71 -13.33
N ASN A 175 -2.34 15.66 -14.56
CA ASN A 175 -3.14 16.72 -15.16
C ASN A 175 -4.64 16.68 -14.81
N ILE A 176 -5.11 15.74 -13.97
CA ILE A 176 -6.52 15.70 -13.52
C ILE A 176 -6.87 16.93 -12.67
N GLY A 177 -5.91 17.43 -11.89
CA GLY A 177 -6.06 18.61 -11.05
C GLY A 177 -5.11 18.59 -9.85
N PRO A 178 -4.88 19.74 -9.21
CA PRO A 178 -3.80 19.96 -8.24
C PRO A 178 -4.06 19.41 -6.82
N GLU A 179 -5.25 18.83 -6.60
CA GLU A 179 -5.72 18.52 -5.24
C GLU A 179 -5.12 17.26 -4.63
N ALA A 180 -4.95 16.21 -5.45
CA ALA A 180 -4.62 14.88 -4.97
C ALA A 180 -3.69 14.14 -5.92
N ASP A 181 -2.93 13.22 -5.36
CA ASP A 181 -2.04 12.32 -6.10
C ASP A 181 -2.84 11.25 -6.85
N GLY A 182 -2.15 10.56 -7.75
CA GLY A 182 -2.61 9.30 -8.33
C GLY A 182 -1.58 8.20 -8.18
N TYR A 183 -1.94 7.01 -8.66
CA TYR A 183 -1.14 5.80 -8.48
C TYR A 183 -1.22 4.91 -9.71
N LEU A 184 -0.09 4.29 -10.03
CA LEU A 184 0.01 3.24 -11.04
C LEU A 184 0.53 1.97 -10.38
N PHE A 185 -0.13 0.85 -10.66
CA PHE A 185 0.23 -0.46 -10.12
C PHE A 185 0.61 -1.42 -11.26
N ILE A 186 1.74 -2.11 -11.11
CA ILE A 186 2.20 -3.16 -12.02
C ILE A 186 2.21 -4.48 -11.24
N GLY A 187 1.60 -5.52 -11.82
CA GLY A 187 1.28 -6.76 -11.12
C GLY A 187 -0.21 -6.87 -10.72
N VAL A 188 -1.08 -6.04 -11.32
CA VAL A 188 -2.52 -6.05 -11.08
C VAL A 188 -3.28 -6.07 -12.40
N ALA A 189 -4.07 -7.11 -12.63
CA ALA A 189 -4.94 -7.25 -13.78
C ALA A 189 -6.33 -6.61 -13.55
N ASP A 190 -6.86 -6.03 -14.62
CA ASP A 190 -8.12 -5.27 -14.62
C ASP A 190 -9.33 -6.17 -14.89
N GLU A 191 -9.10 -7.24 -15.65
CA GLU A 191 -10.12 -8.18 -16.06
C GLU A 191 -9.86 -9.56 -15.49
N LYS A 192 -10.93 -10.24 -15.10
CA LYS A 192 -10.86 -11.62 -14.61
C LYS A 192 -10.27 -12.56 -15.67
N LYS A 193 -10.60 -12.31 -16.94
CA LYS A 193 -10.10 -13.08 -18.09
C LYS A 193 -8.58 -13.11 -18.14
N ASP A 194 -7.94 -11.98 -17.90
CA ASP A 194 -6.48 -11.85 -17.92
C ASP A 194 -5.86 -12.58 -16.71
N ALA A 195 -6.47 -12.44 -15.54
CA ALA A 195 -6.03 -13.15 -14.34
C ALA A 195 -6.17 -14.68 -14.46
N ASP A 196 -7.30 -15.16 -15.01
CA ASP A 196 -7.53 -16.57 -15.32
C ASP A 196 -6.53 -17.08 -16.37
N ARG A 197 -6.15 -16.24 -17.33
CA ARG A 197 -5.14 -16.58 -18.35
C ARG A 197 -3.75 -16.66 -17.75
N ILE A 198 -3.40 -15.76 -16.83
CA ILE A 198 -2.14 -15.80 -16.06
C ILE A 198 -2.07 -17.08 -15.24
N LEU A 199 -3.14 -17.44 -14.51
CA LEU A 199 -3.19 -18.69 -13.75
C LEU A 199 -2.86 -19.91 -14.64
N LYS A 200 -3.38 -19.94 -15.87
CA LYS A 200 -3.11 -21.03 -16.82
C LYS A 200 -1.68 -21.03 -17.37
N LEU A 201 -1.12 -19.86 -17.64
CA LEU A 201 0.21 -19.71 -18.25
C LEU A 201 1.34 -19.88 -17.23
N ASP A 202 1.16 -19.30 -16.04
CA ASP A 202 2.21 -19.10 -15.05
C ASP A 202 2.00 -19.98 -13.80
N SER A 203 0.86 -20.65 -13.67
CA SER A 203 0.48 -21.40 -12.45
C SER A 203 0.46 -20.54 -11.18
N ILE A 204 0.18 -19.24 -11.33
CA ILE A 204 0.10 -18.28 -10.23
C ILE A 204 -1.37 -18.04 -9.84
N GLU A 205 -1.70 -18.30 -8.57
CA GLU A 205 -2.99 -17.93 -8.00
C GLU A 205 -3.06 -16.43 -7.73
N TYR A 206 -4.00 -15.76 -8.38
CA TYR A 206 -4.24 -14.35 -8.14
C TYR A 206 -5.02 -14.12 -6.84
N LYS A 207 -4.82 -12.97 -6.20
CA LYS A 207 -5.68 -12.48 -5.10
C LYS A 207 -6.66 -11.45 -5.64
N SER A 208 -7.86 -11.38 -5.06
CA SER A 208 -8.89 -10.45 -5.53
C SER A 208 -9.19 -9.37 -4.49
N ILE A 209 -9.24 -8.12 -4.95
CA ILE A 209 -9.78 -6.99 -4.21
C ILE A 209 -10.83 -6.34 -5.11
N ASN A 210 -12.12 -6.51 -4.76
CA ASN A 210 -13.25 -6.12 -5.61
C ASN A 210 -13.12 -6.73 -7.03
N ASN A 211 -13.00 -5.90 -8.06
CA ASN A 211 -12.91 -6.31 -9.46
C ASN A 211 -11.48 -6.20 -10.01
N ARG A 212 -10.47 -6.15 -9.12
CA ARG A 212 -9.04 -6.13 -9.49
C ARG A 212 -8.38 -7.41 -9.01
N TYR A 213 -7.44 -7.91 -9.81
CA TYR A 213 -6.83 -9.22 -9.62
C TYR A 213 -5.32 -9.06 -9.51
N ILE A 214 -4.79 -9.27 -8.32
CA ILE A 214 -3.37 -9.13 -8.01
C ILE A 214 -2.70 -10.40 -8.49
N VAL A 215 -1.77 -10.27 -9.43
CA VAL A 215 -1.13 -11.38 -10.14
C VAL A 215 0.38 -11.46 -9.87
N GLY A 216 0.97 -10.38 -9.36
CA GLY A 216 2.39 -10.32 -8.96
C GLY A 216 3.37 -10.33 -10.13
N ILE A 217 4.40 -9.49 -10.12
CA ILE A 217 5.37 -9.40 -11.23
C ILE A 217 6.41 -10.53 -11.25
N ASP A 218 6.51 -11.33 -10.18
CA ASP A 218 7.53 -12.39 -10.04
C ASP A 218 7.47 -13.40 -11.18
N ARG A 219 6.27 -13.64 -11.72
CA ARG A 219 6.02 -14.53 -12.87
C ARG A 219 6.70 -14.09 -14.17
N GLU A 220 7.02 -12.81 -14.30
CA GLU A 220 7.65 -12.25 -15.49
C GLU A 220 9.19 -12.26 -15.41
N LEU A 221 9.77 -12.44 -14.22
CA LEU A 221 11.23 -12.43 -14.03
C LEU A 221 11.93 -13.55 -14.84
N PRO A 222 11.41 -14.80 -14.90
CA PRO A 222 11.98 -15.83 -15.77
C PRO A 222 11.90 -15.48 -17.25
N LEU A 223 10.83 -14.79 -17.68
CA LEU A 223 10.65 -14.35 -19.08
C LEU A 223 11.61 -13.23 -19.45
N LEU A 224 11.84 -12.31 -18.51
CA LEU A 224 12.83 -11.24 -18.62
C LEU A 224 14.27 -11.78 -18.62
N LYS A 225 14.47 -13.01 -18.10
CA LYS A 225 15.79 -13.59 -17.80
C LYS A 225 16.61 -12.66 -16.90
N GLY A 226 15.95 -12.08 -15.91
CA GLY A 226 16.52 -11.08 -15.01
C GLY A 226 15.96 -11.16 -13.60
N SER A 227 16.49 -10.32 -12.73
CA SER A 227 16.06 -10.15 -11.35
C SER A 227 14.93 -9.11 -11.24
N LEU A 228 14.35 -9.02 -10.03
CA LEU A 228 13.44 -7.94 -9.68
C LEU A 228 14.09 -6.57 -9.86
N ASP A 229 15.36 -6.43 -9.49
CA ASP A 229 16.12 -5.20 -9.65
C ASP A 229 16.27 -4.82 -11.13
N ASP A 230 16.51 -5.80 -12.02
CA ASP A 230 16.58 -5.56 -13.47
C ASP A 230 15.23 -5.05 -14.01
N TYR A 231 14.12 -5.62 -13.53
CA TYR A 231 12.77 -5.20 -13.90
C TYR A 231 12.49 -3.74 -13.47
N ILE A 232 12.83 -3.39 -12.22
CA ILE A 232 12.68 -2.04 -11.68
C ILE A 232 13.59 -1.06 -12.42
N ASN A 233 14.87 -1.39 -12.58
CA ASN A 233 15.84 -0.56 -13.29
C ASN A 233 15.40 -0.28 -14.73
N LYS A 234 14.78 -1.26 -15.40
CA LYS A 234 14.24 -1.04 -16.75
C LYS A 234 13.11 -0.02 -16.75
N ILE A 235 12.13 -0.14 -15.84
CA ILE A 235 11.04 0.86 -15.70
C ILE A 235 11.61 2.25 -15.43
N MET A 236 12.51 2.35 -14.45
CA MET A 236 13.12 3.62 -14.04
C MET A 236 13.91 4.26 -15.19
N SER A 237 14.67 3.46 -15.94
CA SER A 237 15.44 3.94 -17.09
C SER A 237 14.55 4.45 -18.22
N GLU A 238 13.41 3.79 -18.49
CA GLU A 238 12.47 4.26 -19.52
C GLU A 238 11.77 5.58 -19.10
N ILE A 239 11.43 5.74 -17.81
CA ILE A 239 10.90 7.02 -17.28
C ILE A 239 11.97 8.12 -17.38
N GLU A 240 13.21 7.83 -16.99
CA GLU A 240 14.32 8.79 -17.03
C GLU A 240 14.61 9.29 -18.45
N LYS A 241 14.64 8.38 -19.43
CA LYS A 241 14.85 8.68 -20.85
C LYS A 241 13.65 9.37 -21.51
N SER A 242 12.49 9.34 -20.87
CA SER A 242 11.28 9.93 -21.43
C SER A 242 11.37 11.46 -21.51
N GLN A 243 10.50 12.04 -22.34
CA GLN A 243 10.33 13.49 -22.44
C GLN A 243 9.33 14.03 -21.41
N LEU A 244 9.06 13.30 -20.32
CA LEU A 244 8.18 13.76 -19.25
C LEU A 244 8.77 15.03 -18.62
N SER A 245 7.94 16.07 -18.47
CA SER A 245 8.36 17.37 -17.98
C SER A 245 8.75 17.35 -16.50
N GLU A 246 9.64 18.27 -16.12
CA GLU A 246 9.91 18.56 -14.70
C GLU A 246 8.81 19.46 -14.11
N PRO A 247 8.57 19.41 -12.79
CA PRO A 247 9.24 18.57 -11.77
C PRO A 247 8.68 17.14 -11.68
N LEU A 248 7.62 16.82 -12.43
CA LEU A 248 6.93 15.53 -12.34
C LEU A 248 7.87 14.33 -12.53
N LYS A 249 8.74 14.38 -13.54
CA LYS A 249 9.66 13.27 -13.84
C LYS A 249 10.59 12.96 -12.66
N SER A 250 11.30 13.95 -12.14
CA SER A 250 12.19 13.76 -10.97
C SER A 250 11.43 13.26 -9.75
N GLN A 251 10.21 13.76 -9.53
CA GLN A 251 9.40 13.32 -8.41
C GLN A 251 8.96 11.85 -8.56
N ILE A 252 8.47 11.44 -9.73
CA ILE A 252 8.06 10.04 -9.98
C ILE A 252 9.23 9.06 -9.76
N LEU A 253 10.42 9.41 -10.25
CA LEU A 253 11.62 8.58 -10.06
C LEU A 253 11.97 8.36 -8.57
N SER A 254 11.51 9.23 -7.67
CA SER A 254 11.71 9.09 -6.23
C SER A 254 10.57 8.38 -5.49
N GLN A 255 9.49 7.99 -6.20
CA GLN A 255 8.22 7.56 -5.60
C GLN A 255 7.77 6.17 -6.09
N LEU A 256 8.73 5.25 -6.26
CA LEU A 256 8.48 3.85 -6.57
C LEU A 256 8.59 3.01 -5.29
N ASP A 257 7.58 2.19 -5.03
CA ASP A 257 7.56 1.20 -3.96
C ASP A 257 7.39 -0.21 -4.52
N VAL A 258 8.04 -1.17 -3.87
CA VAL A 258 7.82 -2.60 -4.09
C VAL A 258 6.98 -3.14 -2.93
N ILE A 259 5.86 -3.78 -3.26
CA ILE A 259 4.86 -4.21 -2.28
C ILE A 259 4.72 -5.72 -2.37
N ASP A 260 5.02 -6.43 -1.29
CA ASP A 260 4.58 -7.81 -1.13
C ASP A 260 3.12 -7.80 -0.68
N TYR A 261 2.23 -8.29 -1.54
CA TYR A 261 0.83 -8.50 -1.20
C TYR A 261 0.49 -9.99 -1.21
N LYS A 262 0.50 -10.60 -0.01
CA LYS A 262 0.14 -12.02 0.20
C LYS A 262 1.00 -12.95 -0.67
N GLY A 263 2.30 -12.68 -0.77
CA GLY A 263 3.28 -13.44 -1.54
C GLY A 263 3.34 -13.09 -3.02
N LEU A 264 2.70 -12.00 -3.45
CA LEU A 264 2.75 -11.49 -4.82
C LEU A 264 3.39 -10.11 -4.84
N THR A 265 4.47 -9.94 -5.60
CA THR A 265 5.18 -8.66 -5.70
C THR A 265 4.45 -7.70 -6.63
N VAL A 266 4.10 -6.52 -6.16
CA VAL A 266 3.47 -5.44 -6.93
C VAL A 266 4.36 -4.21 -6.91
N ILE A 267 4.59 -3.60 -8.06
CA ILE A 267 5.24 -2.28 -8.13
C ILE A 267 4.16 -1.22 -8.04
N ARG A 268 4.32 -0.27 -7.12
CA ARG A 268 3.52 0.95 -7.02
C ARG A 268 4.37 2.14 -7.41
N ILE A 269 3.84 2.95 -8.32
CA ILE A 269 4.41 4.27 -8.64
C ILE A 269 3.38 5.32 -8.21
N ARG A 270 3.77 6.22 -7.31
CA ARG A 270 2.92 7.36 -6.94
C ARG A 270 3.18 8.52 -7.91
N ILE A 271 2.09 9.07 -8.46
CA ILE A 271 2.09 10.22 -9.34
C ILE A 271 1.67 11.43 -8.51
N PRO A 272 2.61 12.27 -8.05
CA PRO A 272 2.31 13.39 -7.18
C PRO A 272 1.50 14.45 -7.93
N LYS A 273 0.58 15.09 -7.20
CA LYS A 273 -0.13 16.27 -7.69
C LYS A 273 0.84 17.38 -8.10
N GLN A 274 0.49 18.08 -9.18
CA GLN A 274 1.31 19.15 -9.73
C GLN A 274 0.63 20.49 -9.53
N THR A 275 1.44 21.55 -9.49
CA THR A 275 0.98 22.94 -9.45
C THR A 275 0.84 23.55 -10.84
N GLU A 276 1.28 22.84 -11.87
CA GLU A 276 1.19 23.25 -13.27
C GLU A 276 0.97 22.02 -14.17
N LEU A 277 0.62 22.26 -15.43
CA LEU A 277 0.44 21.17 -16.38
C LEU A 277 1.75 20.45 -16.66
N SER A 278 1.67 19.13 -16.68
CA SER A 278 2.73 18.24 -17.12
C SER A 278 2.57 17.89 -18.60
N PHE A 279 3.70 17.60 -19.24
CA PHE A 279 3.80 17.27 -20.66
C PHE A 279 4.71 16.07 -20.87
N VAL A 280 4.54 15.39 -21.99
CA VAL A 280 5.54 14.48 -22.58
C VAL A 280 5.99 15.10 -23.90
N GLY A 281 7.18 15.69 -23.90
CA GLY A 281 7.63 16.53 -25.01
C GLY A 281 6.74 17.76 -25.15
N SER A 282 6.12 17.92 -26.32
CA SER A 282 5.14 18.98 -26.57
C SER A 282 3.68 18.54 -26.37
N GLU A 283 3.46 17.26 -26.02
CA GLU A 283 2.12 16.69 -25.90
C GLU A 283 1.64 16.74 -24.44
N CYS A 284 0.38 17.09 -24.25
CA CYS A 284 -0.27 17.08 -22.95
C CYS A 284 -1.33 15.98 -22.92
N PHE A 285 -1.42 15.25 -21.82
CA PHE A 285 -2.38 14.16 -21.65
C PHE A 285 -3.31 14.42 -20.47
N ILE A 286 -4.51 13.83 -20.49
CA ILE A 286 -5.41 13.78 -19.33
C ILE A 286 -6.09 12.41 -19.24
N ARG A 287 -6.52 12.05 -18.04
CA ARG A 287 -7.34 10.87 -17.77
C ARG A 287 -8.83 11.20 -17.85
N GLU A 288 -9.52 10.53 -18.77
CA GLU A 288 -10.97 10.49 -18.82
C GLU A 288 -11.45 9.08 -18.53
N ASN A 289 -12.02 8.89 -17.33
CA ASN A 289 -12.28 7.58 -16.76
C ASN A 289 -10.98 6.75 -16.76
N SER A 290 -10.98 5.54 -17.31
CA SER A 290 -9.80 4.68 -17.43
C SER A 290 -8.96 4.91 -18.69
N LYS A 291 -9.24 5.96 -19.48
CA LYS A 291 -8.53 6.23 -20.74
C LYS A 291 -7.61 7.44 -20.60
N THR A 292 -6.40 7.30 -21.12
CA THR A 292 -5.48 8.41 -21.34
C THR A 292 -5.74 8.99 -22.72
N ILE A 293 -6.03 10.28 -22.78
CA ILE A 293 -6.28 11.00 -24.02
C ILE A 293 -5.32 12.18 -24.16
N LYS A 294 -4.96 12.50 -25.39
CA LYS A 294 -4.19 13.71 -25.71
C LYS A 294 -5.11 14.94 -25.62
N LEU A 295 -4.63 15.99 -24.96
CA LEU A 295 -5.31 17.28 -24.86
C LEU A 295 -4.91 18.18 -26.03
N GLU A 296 -5.92 18.77 -26.67
CA GLU A 296 -5.72 19.70 -27.79
C GLU A 296 -6.69 20.90 -27.69
N GLY A 297 -6.24 22.03 -28.26
CA GLY A 297 -7.07 23.21 -28.49
C GLY A 297 -7.79 23.74 -27.23
N PRO A 298 -9.10 24.04 -27.31
CA PRO A 298 -9.86 24.66 -26.20
C PRO A 298 -9.82 23.88 -24.89
N LYS A 299 -9.72 22.54 -24.95
CA LYS A 299 -9.73 21.69 -23.77
C LYS A 299 -8.44 21.84 -22.95
N LEU A 300 -7.30 21.98 -23.62
CA LEU A 300 -6.02 22.25 -22.96
C LEU A 300 -6.09 23.57 -22.16
N ILE A 301 -6.65 24.62 -22.75
CA ILE A 301 -6.83 25.93 -22.10
C ILE A 301 -7.78 25.83 -20.91
N ALA A 302 -8.83 25.01 -21.00
CA ALA A 302 -9.75 24.82 -19.88
C ALA A 302 -9.07 24.11 -18.70
N ILE A 303 -8.30 23.06 -18.99
CA ILE A 303 -7.58 22.29 -17.96
C ILE A 303 -6.44 23.10 -17.35
N SER A 304 -5.72 23.94 -18.12
CA SER A 304 -4.64 24.78 -17.58
C SER A 304 -5.12 25.72 -16.48
N LYS A 305 -6.38 26.20 -16.57
CA LYS A 305 -7.00 27.06 -15.55
C LYS A 305 -7.26 26.35 -14.22
N LEU A 306 -7.24 25.02 -14.17
CA LEU A 306 -7.38 24.27 -12.92
C LEU A 306 -6.13 24.36 -12.03
N PHE A 307 -5.01 24.78 -12.60
CA PHE A 307 -3.70 24.88 -11.93
C PHE A 307 -3.27 26.33 -11.68
N SER A 308 -4.10 27.30 -12.08
CA SER A 308 -3.85 28.74 -11.96
C SER A 308 -4.50 29.36 -10.72
#